data_AF-A0A3N5EL37-F1
#
_entry.id   AF-A0A3N5EL37-F1
#
_cell.length_a   1.000
_cell.length_b   1.000
_cell.length_c   1.000
_cell.angle_alpha   90.00
_cell.angle_beta   90.00
_cell.angle_gamma   90.00
#
_symmetry.space_group_name_H-M   'P 1'
#
loop_
_entity.id
_entity.type
_entity.pdbx_description
1 polymer ?
#
loop_
_entity_poly.entity_id
_entity_poly.type
_entity_poly.pdbx_seq_one_letter_code
_entity_poly.pdbx_strand_id
1 'polypeptide(L)' 'MEALSCPKFAKCPIYQKNVFKNESAGETYKNLYCNAGETRFKTCKRYLVSEKVGRPAPDSIMPNSSLSVDEIISKMMIAQ' A
#
# COMPACT_ATOMS: atom_id res chain seq x y z
N MET A 1 16.08 7.70 14.43
CA MET A 1 14.63 7.88 14.61
C MET A 1 13.94 6.86 13.72
N GLU A 2 13.41 5.78 14.30
CA GLU A 2 12.63 4.79 13.56
C GLU A 2 11.27 5.39 13.22
N ALA A 3 10.85 5.27 11.96
CA ALA A 3 9.53 5.71 11.53
C ALA A 3 8.47 4.78 12.13
N LEU A 4 7.73 5.30 13.10
CA LEU A 4 6.62 4.58 13.75
C LEU A 4 5.43 4.34 12.78
N SER A 5 5.37 5.08 11.68
CA SER A 5 4.27 5.01 10.72
C SER A 5 4.72 5.07 9.27
N CYS A 6 3.86 4.56 8.38
CA CYS A 6 4.09 4.57 6.94
C CYS A 6 4.12 6.00 6.37
N PRO A 7 5.25 6.47 5.79
CA PRO A 7 5.37 7.85 5.29
C PRO A 7 4.48 8.11 4.08
N LYS A 8 4.01 7.05 3.41
CA LYS A 8 3.14 7.14 2.23
C LYS A 8 1.65 7.07 2.57
N PHE A 9 1.29 6.93 3.84
CA PHE A 9 -0.10 6.81 4.27
C PHE A 9 -0.96 7.99 3.78
N ALA A 10 -0.47 9.23 3.95
CA ALA A 10 -1.17 10.46 3.55
C ALA A 10 -1.51 10.50 2.05
N LYS A 11 -0.71 9.85 1.19
CA LYS A 11 -0.90 9.81 -0.26
C LYS A 11 -1.43 8.46 -0.76
N CYS A 12 -1.83 7.55 0.13
CA CYS A 12 -2.16 6.18 -0.24
C CYS A 12 -3.58 6.07 -0.82
N PRO A 13 -3.75 5.68 -2.10
CA PRO A 13 -5.06 5.71 -2.77
C PRO A 13 -6.16 4.89 -2.11
N ILE A 14 -5.86 3.76 -1.47
CA ILE A 14 -6.87 2.93 -0.81
C ILE A 14 -7.57 3.63 0.36
N TYR A 15 -6.88 4.56 1.01
CA TYR A 15 -7.45 5.36 2.10
C TYR A 15 -7.99 6.70 1.60
N GLN A 16 -7.29 7.34 0.65
CA GLN A 16 -7.75 8.61 0.07
C GLN A 16 -9.03 8.48 -0.75
N LYS A 17 -9.21 7.36 -1.46
CA LYS A 17 -10.40 7.09 -2.26
C LYS A 17 -11.43 6.21 -1.55
N ASN A 18 -11.23 5.90 -0.26
CA ASN A 18 -12.09 4.99 0.52
C ASN A 18 -12.44 3.69 -0.25
N VAL A 19 -11.41 3.01 -0.74
CA VAL A 19 -11.56 1.79 -1.57
C VAL A 19 -12.18 0.63 -0.77
N PHE A 20 -11.98 0.64 0.55
CA PHE A 20 -12.59 -0.34 1.43
C PHE A 20 -14.08 -0.08 1.55
N LYS A 21 -14.90 -1.02 1.07
CA LYS A 21 -16.36 -1.00 1.28
C LYS A 21 -16.76 -1.11 2.76
N ASN A 22 -15.86 -1.66 3.58
CA ASN A 22 -16.05 -1.84 5.01
C ASN A 22 -14.94 -1.08 5.76
N GLU A 23 -15.34 -0.12 6.58
CA GLU A 23 -14.43 0.73 7.36
C GLU A 23 -13.56 -0.10 8.33
N SER A 24 -14.11 -1.15 8.95
CA SER A 24 -13.36 -2.03 9.85
C SER A 24 -12.22 -2.75 9.13
N ALA A 25 -12.42 -3.12 7.85
CA ALA A 25 -11.36 -3.71 7.05
C ALA A 25 -10.24 -2.69 6.78
N GLY A 26 -10.62 -1.46 6.41
CA GLY A 26 -9.67 -0.36 6.20
C GLY A 26 -8.84 -0.08 7.46
N GLU A 27 -9.49 -0.01 8.62
CA GLU A 27 -8.80 0.18 9.90
C GLU A 27 -7.86 -0.98 10.24
N THR A 28 -8.29 -2.22 9.99
CA THR A 28 -7.46 -3.42 10.20
C THR A 28 -6.18 -3.35 9.37
N TYR A 29 -6.28 -3.06 8.07
CA TYR A 29 -5.10 -2.91 7.21
C TYR A 29 -4.23 -1.73 7.61
N LYS A 30 -4.82 -0.63 8.07
CA LYS A 30 -4.09 0.54 8.58
C LYS A 30 -3.26 0.16 9.80
N ASN A 31 -3.83 -0.57 10.75
CA ASN A 31 -3.12 -1.01 11.94
C ASN A 31 -2.05 -2.06 11.62
N LEU A 32 -2.34 -3.01 10.73
CA LEU A 32 -1.40 -4.08 10.36
C LEU A 32 -0.15 -3.57 9.62
N TYR A 33 -0.30 -2.56 8.76
CA TYR A 33 0.77 -2.12 7.86
C TYR A 33 1.24 -0.69 8.11
N CYS A 34 0.34 0.23 8.43
CA CYS A 34 0.68 1.65 8.51
C CYS A 34 1.10 2.11 9.90
N ASN A 35 0.52 1.52 10.96
CA ASN A 35 0.80 1.92 12.35
C ASN A 35 1.73 0.95 13.11
N ALA A 36 2.06 -0.20 12.53
CA ALA A 36 2.84 -1.24 13.18
C ALA A 36 4.36 -1.13 12.95
N GLY A 37 4.86 0.09 12.67
CA GLY A 37 6.27 0.39 12.52
C GLY A 37 6.89 0.04 11.15
N GLU A 38 8.20 0.30 11.05
CA GLU A 38 8.96 0.23 9.79
C GLU A 38 8.89 -1.14 9.10
N THR A 39 9.12 -2.20 9.86
CA THR A 39 9.10 -3.58 9.35
C THR A 39 7.78 -3.92 8.67
N ARG A 40 6.68 -3.35 9.14
CA ARG A 40 5.33 -3.66 8.65
C ARG A 40 5.01 -2.91 7.38
N PHE A 41 5.27 -1.62 7.28
CA PHE A 41 5.04 -0.93 6.00
C PHE A 41 6.04 -1.38 4.92
N LYS A 42 7.25 -1.81 5.29
CA LYS A 42 8.21 -2.41 4.34
C LYS A 42 7.77 -3.77 3.80
N THR A 43 6.79 -4.44 4.42
CA THR A 43 6.17 -5.66 3.86
C THR A 43 4.87 -5.38 3.09
N CYS A 44 4.36 -4.14 3.14
CA CYS A 44 3.18 -3.73 2.38
C CYS A 44 3.50 -3.67 0.88
N LYS A 45 2.81 -4.47 0.07
CA LYS A 45 3.03 -4.50 -1.39
C LYS A 45 2.83 -3.12 -2.03
N ARG A 46 1.86 -2.34 -1.55
CA ARG A 46 1.58 -1.00 -2.05
C ARG A 46 2.72 -0.02 -1.77
N TYR A 47 3.33 -0.12 -0.59
CA TYR A 47 4.47 0.71 -0.22
C TYR A 47 5.69 0.40 -1.10
N LEU A 48 6.01 -0.89 -1.22
CA LEU A 48 7.13 -1.40 -2.02
C LEU A 48 6.99 -1.03 -3.50
N VAL A 49 5.81 -1.25 -4.08
CA VAL A 49 5.53 -0.83 -5.47
C VAL A 49 5.76 0.66 -5.60
N SER A 50 5.17 1.47 -4.71
CA SER A 50 5.31 2.92 -4.78
C SER A 50 6.75 3.40 -4.57
N GLU A 51 7.58 2.64 -3.85
CA GLU A 51 8.99 2.96 -3.66
C GLU A 51 9.79 2.67 -4.93
N LYS A 52 9.48 1.53 -5.57
CA LYS A 52 10.15 1.09 -6.79
C LYS A 52 9.78 1.92 -8.02
N VAL A 53 8.51 2.35 -8.15
CA VAL A 53 8.04 3.13 -9.30
C VAL A 53 7.97 4.65 -9.08
N GLY A 54 8.22 5.13 -7.86
CA GLY A 54 8.14 6.56 -7.52
C GLY A 54 6.73 7.18 -7.56
N ARG A 55 5.68 6.40 -7.86
CA ARG A 55 4.27 6.83 -7.94
C ARG A 55 3.36 5.98 -7.05
N PRO A 56 2.13 6.42 -6.72
CA PRO A 56 1.22 5.62 -5.88
C PRO A 56 0.83 4.29 -6.54
N ALA A 57 0.69 3.23 -5.73
CA ALA A 57 0.17 1.95 -6.21
C ALA A 57 -1.34 2.03 -6.54
N PRO A 58 -1.85 1.26 -7.52
CA PRO A 58 -3.24 1.32 -7.98
C PRO A 58 -4.22 0.99 -6.85
N ASP A 59 -5.43 1.55 -6.86
CA ASP A 59 -6.45 1.23 -5.86
C ASP A 59 -6.87 -0.25 -5.86
N SER A 60 -6.78 -0.93 -6.99
CA SER A 60 -7.09 -2.37 -7.14
C SER A 60 -6.14 -3.31 -6.38
N ILE A 61 -4.99 -2.83 -5.88
CA ILE A 61 -3.98 -3.66 -5.22
C ILE A 61 -4.10 -3.52 -3.70
N MET A 62 -4.35 -4.61 -2.98
CA MET A 62 -4.38 -4.58 -1.50
C MET A 62 -2.97 -4.66 -0.87
N PRO A 63 -2.78 -4.17 0.38
CA PRO A 63 -1.51 -4.25 1.10
C PRO A 63 -0.89 -5.66 1.18
N ASN A 64 -1.76 -6.68 1.28
CA ASN A 64 -1.45 -8.10 1.41
C ASN A 64 -1.59 -8.88 0.08
N SER A 65 -1.58 -8.20 -1.07
CA SER A 65 -1.73 -8.86 -2.38
C SER A 65 -0.76 -10.04 -2.53
N SER A 66 -1.27 -11.16 -3.05
CA SER A 66 -0.47 -12.36 -3.36
C SER A 66 0.49 -12.12 -4.53
N LEU A 67 0.30 -11.05 -5.30
CA LEU A 67 1.17 -10.70 -6.40
C LEU A 67 2.54 -10.18 -5.91
N SER A 68 3.57 -10.51 -6.67
CA SER A 68 4.90 -9.93 -6.50
C SER A 68 4.92 -8.44 -6.86
N VAL A 69 5.90 -7.70 -6.34
CA VAL A 69 6.05 -6.27 -6.63
C VAL A 69 6.23 -6.05 -8.13
N ASP A 70 7.06 -6.86 -8.81
CA ASP A 70 7.24 -6.79 -10.27
C ASP A 70 5.97 -7.09 -11.05
N GLU A 71 5.19 -8.12 -10.66
CA GLU A 71 3.91 -8.44 -11.30
C GLU A 71 2.93 -7.26 -11.24
N ILE A 72 2.87 -6.59 -10.08
CA ILE A 72 2.03 -5.41 -9.90
C ILE A 72 2.52 -4.27 -10.81
N ILE A 73 3.84 -4.05 -10.89
CA ILE A 73 4.42 -2.99 -11.72
C ILE A 73 4.19 -3.26 -13.20
N SER A 74 4.39 -4.50 -13.66
CA SER A 74 4.10 -4.92 -15.04
C SER A 74 2.64 -4.63 -15.40
N LYS A 75 1.69 -4.98 -14.52
CA LYS A 75 0.27 -4.65 -14.71
C LYS A 75 0.00 -3.13 -14.75
N MET A 76 0.75 -2.33 -14.00
CA MET A 76 0.64 -0.86 -14.06
C MET A 76 1.18 -0.25 -15.35
N MET A 77 2.14 -0.89 -16.00
CA MET A 77 2.76 -0.39 -17.24
C MET A 77 1.98 -0.77 -18.49
N ILE A 78 1.30 -1.93 -18.46
CA ILE A 78 0.46 -2.41 -19.58
C ILE A 78 -0.88 -1.66 -19.65
N ALA A 79 -1.35 -1.10 -18.55
CA ALA A 79 -2.62 -0.36 -18.48
C ALA A 79 -2.52 1.13 -18.93
N GLN A 80 -1.54 1.47 -19.77
CA GLN A 80 -1.39 2.81 -20.38
C GLN A 80 -1.85 2.81 -21.84
#